data_AF-A0A916SPT0-F1
#
_entry.id   AF-A0A916SPT0-F1
#
_cell.length_a   1.000
_cell.length_b   1.000
_cell.length_c   1.000
_cell.angle_alpha   90.00
_cell.angle_beta   90.00
_cell.angle_gamma   90.00
#
_symmetry.space_group_name_H-M   'P 1'
#
loop_
_entity.id
_entity.type
_entity.pdbx_description
1 polymer ?
#
loop_
_entity_poly.entity_id
_entity_poly.type
_entity_poly.pdbx_seq_one_letter_code
_entity_poly.pdbx_strand_id
1 'polypeptide(L)' 'MEDILSFAHQVFDAQPFSQFIGARLTNVGPGSAELSLTISDNLKQQHGFVHGGVLRAIWQTMPLPLPAGLHWAAMP' A
#
# COMPACT_ATOMS: atom_id res chain seq x y z
N MET A 1 -11.44 -15.81 7.77
CA MET A 1 -10.85 -14.47 8.05
C MET A 1 -9.34 -14.51 7.89
N GLU A 2 -8.63 -15.50 8.48
CA GLU A 2 -7.21 -15.76 8.20
C GLU A 2 -6.90 -15.93 6.70
N ASP A 3 -7.78 -16.58 5.93
CA ASP A 3 -7.58 -16.75 4.48
C ASP A 3 -7.51 -15.42 3.72
N ILE A 4 -8.29 -14.40 4.12
CA ILE A 4 -8.32 -13.10 3.45
C ILE A 4 -7.06 -12.29 3.78
N LEU A 5 -6.60 -12.35 5.04
CA LEU A 5 -5.37 -11.67 5.46
C LEU A 5 -4.17 -12.28 4.74
N SER A 6 -4.08 -13.61 4.74
CA SER A 6 -3.00 -14.34 4.06
C SER A 6 -3.01 -14.05 2.55
N PHE A 7 -4.19 -14.03 1.92
CA PHE A 7 -4.34 -13.68 0.52
C PHE A 7 -3.92 -12.23 0.22
N ALA A 8 -4.31 -11.26 1.05
CA ALA A 8 -3.91 -9.86 0.88
C ALA A 8 -2.39 -9.69 0.94
N HIS A 9 -1.72 -10.35 1.90
CA HIS A 9 -0.27 -10.37 1.98
C HIS A 9 0.37 -11.03 0.75
N GLN A 10 -0.14 -12.17 0.29
CA GLN A 10 0.38 -12.84 -0.92
C GLN A 10 0.26 -11.97 -2.17
N VAL A 11 -0.88 -11.29 -2.36
CA VAL A 11 -1.10 -10.40 -3.51
C VAL A 11 -0.17 -9.18 -3.44
N PHE A 12 0.00 -8.59 -2.26
CA PHE A 12 0.88 -7.45 -2.08
C PHE A 12 2.36 -7.83 -2.28
N ASP A 13 2.79 -8.94 -1.68
CA ASP A 13 4.17 -9.43 -1.79
C ASP A 13 4.50 -9.87 -3.22
N ALA A 14 3.51 -10.24 -4.04
CA ALA A 14 3.72 -10.56 -5.45
C ALA A 14 4.06 -9.33 -6.34
N GLN A 15 4.07 -8.11 -5.79
CA GLN A 15 4.37 -6.88 -6.54
C GLN A 15 5.86 -6.51 -6.43
N PRO A 16 6.69 -6.71 -7.48
CA PRO A 16 8.13 -6.44 -7.40
C PRO A 16 8.44 -4.97 -7.13
N PHE A 17 7.59 -4.06 -7.61
CA PHE A 17 7.74 -2.63 -7.38
C PHE A 17 7.57 -2.27 -5.90
N SER A 18 6.55 -2.82 -5.23
CA SER A 18 6.29 -2.58 -3.79
C SER A 18 7.47 -3.03 -2.94
N GLN A 19 8.06 -4.18 -3.26
CA GLN A 19 9.30 -4.63 -2.62
C GLN A 19 10.47 -3.69 -2.90
N PHE A 20 10.65 -3.25 -4.15
CA PHE A 20 11.76 -2.38 -4.56
C PHE A 20 11.77 -1.05 -3.79
N ILE A 21 10.61 -0.43 -3.59
CA ILE A 21 10.50 0.83 -2.84
C ILE A 21 10.45 0.63 -1.32
N GLY A 22 10.46 -0.61 -0.82
CA GLY A 22 10.39 -0.92 0.61
C GLY A 22 9.02 -0.65 1.23
N ALA A 23 7.94 -0.79 0.45
CA ALA A 23 6.57 -0.73 0.93
C ALA A 23 6.16 -2.07 1.59
N ARG A 24 5.33 -2.00 2.63
CA ARG A 24 4.83 -3.19 3.35
C ARG A 24 3.36 -3.01 3.72
N LEU A 25 2.56 -4.06 3.54
CA LEU A 25 1.23 -4.17 4.13
C LEU A 25 1.39 -4.51 5.62
N THR A 26 0.98 -3.62 6.52
CA THR A 26 1.18 -3.78 7.98
C THR A 26 -0.08 -4.18 8.72
N ASN A 27 -1.26 -3.84 8.19
CA ASN A 27 -2.53 -4.23 8.78
C ASN A 27 -3.60 -4.33 7.69
N VAL A 28 -4.56 -5.25 7.88
CA VAL A 28 -5.74 -5.37 7.02
C VAL A 28 -6.94 -5.64 7.92
N GLY A 29 -8.00 -4.87 7.73
CA GLY A 29 -9.23 -4.97 8.47
C GLY A 29 -10.46 -4.81 7.57
N PRO A 30 -11.67 -4.96 8.14
CA PRO A 30 -12.89 -4.64 7.41
C PRO A 30 -12.89 -3.15 7.06
N GLY A 31 -12.95 -2.79 5.78
CA GLY A 31 -12.86 -1.39 5.35
C GLY A 31 -11.46 -0.90 5.01
N SER A 32 -10.41 -1.57 5.49
CA SER A 32 -9.13 -0.89 5.67
C SER A 32 -7.92 -1.76 5.37
N ALA A 33 -6.88 -1.09 4.90
CA ALA A 33 -5.53 -1.61 4.80
C ALA A 33 -4.57 -0.51 5.21
N GLU A 34 -3.54 -0.89 5.96
CA GLU A 34 -2.46 0.01 6.36
C GLU A 34 -1.19 -0.40 5.65
N LEU A 35 -0.51 0.57 5.03
CA LEU A 35 0.77 0.38 4.38
C LEU A 35 1.82 1.29 5.01
N SER A 36 3.02 0.75 5.17
CA SER A 36 4.20 1.51 5.58
C SER A 36 5.21 1.59 4.43
N LEU A 37 5.95 2.71 4.36
CA LEU A 37 7.01 2.92 3.39
C LEU A 37 8.29 3.33 4.11
N THR A 38 9.38 2.61 3.86
CA THR A 38 10.70 3.04 4.32
C THR A 38 11.23 4.13 3.40
N ILE A 39 11.28 5.37 3.88
CA ILE A 39 11.79 6.50 3.08
C ILE A 39 13.30 6.37 2.91
N SER A 40 13.75 6.29 1.66
CA SER A 40 15.16 6.38 1.28
C SER A 40 15.39 7.56 0.34
N ASP A 41 16.65 7.98 0.18
CA ASP A 41 16.98 9.13 -0.68
C ASP A 41 16.62 8.91 -2.15
N ASN A 42 16.62 7.66 -2.61
CA ASN A 42 16.22 7.27 -3.97
C ASN A 42 14.73 7.51 -4.26
N LEU A 43 13.92 7.71 -3.22
CA LEU A 43 12.47 7.96 -3.33
C LEU A 43 12.13 9.45 -3.24
N LYS A 44 13.12 10.32 -3.04
CA LYS A 44 12.92 11.75 -2.89
C LYS A 44 12.96 12.46 -4.25
N GLN A 45 12.22 13.55 -4.37
CA GLN A 45 12.35 14.51 -5.47
C GLN A 45 13.44 15.56 -5.16
N GLN A 46 13.71 16.47 -6.09
CA GLN A 46 14.87 17.37 -6.04
C GLN A 46 14.96 18.35 -4.84
N HIS A 47 13.88 18.50 -4.06
CA HIS A 47 13.82 19.32 -2.83
C HIS A 47 13.87 18.46 -1.54
N GLY A 48 14.13 17.16 -1.66
CA GLY A 48 14.30 16.27 -0.50
C GLY A 48 13.00 15.71 0.09
N PHE A 49 11.85 15.95 -0.53
CA PHE A 49 10.58 15.34 -0.13
C PHE A 49 10.35 14.03 -0.87
N VAL A 50 9.53 13.12 -0.33
CA VAL A 50 9.10 11.92 -1.07
C VAL A 50 8.42 12.34 -2.38
N HIS A 51 8.84 11.73 -3.48
CA HIS A 51 8.28 12.03 -4.79
C HIS A 51 6.80 11.63 -4.84
N GLY A 52 5.94 12.51 -5.33
CA GLY A 52 4.48 12.27 -5.38
C GLY A 52 4.10 11.02 -6.19
N GLY A 53 4.90 10.64 -7.19
CA GLY A 53 4.73 9.39 -7.93
C GLY A 53 4.86 8.14 -7.06
N VAL A 54 5.69 8.15 -6.01
CA VAL A 54 5.82 7.04 -5.06
C VAL A 54 4.53 6.90 -4.24
N LEU A 55 3.99 8.01 -3.75
CA LEU A 55 2.72 8.03 -3.01
C LEU A 55 1.56 7.51 -3.88
N ARG A 56 1.49 7.97 -5.14
CA ARG A 56 0.48 7.52 -6.10
C ARG A 56 0.61 6.05 -6.46
N ALA A 57 1.83 5.54 -6.59
CA ALA A 57 2.07 4.14 -6.89
C ALA A 57 1.60 3.24 -5.74
N ILE A 58 1.94 3.58 -4.49
CA ILE A 58 1.47 2.84 -3.31
C ILE A 58 -0.05 2.86 -3.22
N TRP A 59 -0.68 4.00 -3.50
CA TRP A 59 -2.13 4.10 -3.58
C TRP A 59 -2.74 3.12 -4.60
N GLN A 60 -2.14 2.97 -5.78
CA GLN A 60 -2.61 2.01 -6.79
C GLN A 60 -2.41 0.55 -6.40
N THR A 61 -1.45 0.26 -5.52
CA THR A 61 -1.13 -1.12 -5.12
C THR A 61 -2.09 -1.72 -4.09
N MET A 62 -3.00 -0.91 -3.53
CA MET A 62 -4.07 -1.45 -2.67
C MET A 62 -4.92 -2.45 -3.47
N PRO A 63 -5.10 -3.70 -2.96
CA PRO A 63 -5.73 -4.76 -3.73
C PRO A 63 -7.18 -4.39 -4.06
N LEU A 64 -7.49 -4.30 -5.36
CA LEU A 64 -8.86 -4.29 -5.87
C LEU A 64 -9.19 -5.65 -6.54
N PRO A 65 -10.41 -6.18 -6.35
CA PRO A 65 -11.50 -5.61 -5.58
C PRO A 65 -11.52 -6.18 -4.16
N LEU A 66 -11.49 -5.31 -3.15
CA LEU A 66 -12.10 -5.65 -1.87
C LEU A 66 -13.59 -5.98 -2.12
N PRO A 67 -14.18 -6.97 -1.43
CA PRO A 67 -15.58 -7.32 -1.62
C PRO A 67 -16.48 -6.09 -1.48
N ALA A 68 -17.50 -6.00 -2.34
CA ALA A 68 -18.44 -4.88 -2.41
C ALA A 68 -18.97 -4.53 -1.00
N GLY A 69 -18.67 -3.32 -0.53
CA GLY A 69 -19.04 -2.85 0.81
C GLY A 69 -17.92 -2.13 1.57
N LEU A 70 -16.68 -2.19 1.08
CA LEU A 70 -15.59 -1.37 1.61
C LEU A 70 -15.54 0.00 0.91
N HIS A 71 -16.12 1.01 1.55
CA HIS A 71 -16.05 2.41 1.11
C HIS A 71 -14.80 3.06 1.71
N TRP A 72 -14.03 3.77 0.89
CA TRP A 72 -12.95 4.61 1.36
C TRP A 72 -13.56 5.78 2.17
N ALA A 73 -13.33 5.81 3.47
CA ALA A 73 -13.52 7.02 4.25
C ALA A 73 -12.14 7.70 4.32
N ALA A 74 -11.88 8.67 3.45
CA ALA A 74 -10.92 9.70 3.82
C ALA A 74 -11.55 10.43 4.99
N MET A 75 -11.08 10.13 6.21
CA MET A 75 -11.37 11.01 7.33
C MET A 75 -10.69 12.36 7.05
N PRO A 76 -11.33 13.48 7.42
CA PRO A 76 -10.81 14.82 7.19
C PRO A 76 -9.45 15.06 7.86
#